data_AF-A0A5Z3Y8Q3-F1
#
_entry.id   AF-A0A5Z3Y8Q3-F1
#
_cell.length_a   1.000
_cell.length_b   1.000
_cell.length_c   1.000
_cell.angle_alpha   90.00
_cell.angle_beta   90.00
_cell.angle_gamma   90.00
#
_symmetry.space_group_name_H-M   'P 1'
#
loop_
_entity.id
_entity.type
_entity.pdbx_description
1 polymer ?
#
loop_
_entity_poly.entity_id
_entity_poly.type
_entity_poly.pdbx_seq_one_letter_code
_entity_poly.pdbx_strand_id
1 'polypeptide(L)' 'GLFCYHTIQLLSNAGQNDPVTTLREFAEKFLTLSVEEQALFNTQTRRQIYEYSLQ' A
#
# COMPACT_ATOMS: atom_id res chain seq x y z
N GLY A 1 -1.84 -5.07 8.51
CA GLY A 1 -0.71 -4.18 8.86
C GLY A 1 -0.27 -3.35 7.66
N LEU A 2 0.73 -3.81 6.91
CA LEU A 2 1.33 -3.07 5.78
C LEU A 2 0.30 -2.60 4.75
N PHE A 3 -0.50 -3.53 4.22
CA PHE A 3 -1.51 -3.18 3.23
C PHE A 3 -2.51 -2.18 3.78
N CYS A 4 -2.97 -2.32 5.02
CA CYS A 4 -3.87 -1.35 5.65
C CYS A 4 -3.26 0.06 5.67
N TYR A 5 -2.00 0.19 6.11
CA TYR A 5 -1.27 1.46 6.10
C TYR A 5 -1.20 2.04 4.68
N HIS A 6 -0.78 1.22 3.71
CA HIS A 6 -0.64 1.66 2.33
C HIS A 6 -1.98 2.04 1.68
N THR A 7 -3.04 1.28 1.94
CA THR A 7 -4.38 1.56 1.41
C THR A 7 -5.00 2.81 2.05
N ILE A 8 -4.71 3.10 3.32
CA ILE A 8 -5.13 4.36 3.95
C ILE A 8 -4.45 5.54 3.24
N GLN A 9 -3.15 5.43 2.96
CA GLN A 9 -2.41 6.44 2.19
C GLN A 9 -2.92 6.56 0.75
N LEU A 10 -3.32 5.45 0.12
CA LEU A 10 -3.91 5.47 -1.22
C LEU A 10 -5.24 6.22 -1.21
N LEU A 11 -6.12 5.92 -0.25
CA LEU A 11 -7.42 6.57 -0.12
C LEU A 11 -7.31 8.06 0.25
N SER A 12 -6.33 8.45 1.08
CA SER A 12 -6.11 9.86 1.40
C SER A 12 -5.72 10.68 0.18
N ASN A 13 -5.14 10.04 -0.84
CA ASN A 13 -4.69 10.67 -2.08
C ASN A 13 -5.64 10.44 -3.27
N ALA A 14 -6.67 9.60 -3.12
CA ALA A 14 -7.58 9.22 -4.19
C ALA A 14 -8.65 10.28 -4.52
N GLY A 15 -8.77 11.34 -3.71
CA GLY A 15 -9.74 12.42 -3.94
C GLY A 15 -11.19 11.93 -3.88
N GLN A 16 -11.92 12.10 -4.98
CA GLN A 16 -13.35 11.70 -5.11
C GLN A 16 -13.54 10.34 -5.80
N ASN A 17 -12.46 9.58 -6.02
CA ASN A 17 -12.56 8.26 -6.63
C ASN A 17 -13.30 7.28 -5.70
N ASP A 18 -14.04 6.34 -6.28
CA ASP A 18 -14.72 5.29 -5.53
C ASP A 18 -13.71 4.45 -4.73
N PRO A 19 -13.82 4.39 -3.39
CA PRO A 19 -12.88 3.63 -2.56
C PRO A 19 -12.87 2.14 -2.89
N VAL A 20 -14.02 1.56 -3.24
CA VAL A 20 -14.13 0.12 -3.53
C VAL A 20 -13.33 -0.22 -4.78
N THR A 21 -13.49 0.55 -5.85
CA THR A 21 -12.76 0.39 -7.10
C THR A 21 -11.26 0.64 -6.89
N THR A 22 -10.89 1.71 -6.17
CA THR A 22 -9.49 2.04 -5.87
C THR A 22 -8.76 0.89 -5.18
N LEU A 23 -9.38 0.28 -4.16
CA LEU A 23 -8.78 -0.82 -3.43
C LEU A 23 -8.76 -2.14 -4.22
N ARG A 24 -9.80 -2.38 -5.04
CA ARG A 24 -9.86 -3.55 -5.92
C ARG A 24 -8.74 -3.51 -6.96
N GLU A 25 -8.61 -2.39 -7.67
CA GLU A 25 -7.57 -2.21 -8.69
C GLU A 25 -6.16 -2.32 -8.08
N PHE A 26 -5.94 -1.76 -6.90
CA PHE A 26 -4.69 -1.94 -6.17
C PHE A 26 -4.39 -3.42 -5.91
N ALA A 27 -5.35 -4.18 -5.40
CA ALA A 27 -5.16 -5.59 -5.09
C ALA A 27 -4.91 -6.43 -6.34
N GLU A 28 -5.69 -6.21 -7.40
CA GLU A 28 -5.53 -6.90 -8.69
C GLU A 28 -4.16 -6.61 -9.31
N LYS A 29 -3.74 -5.34 -9.34
CA LYS A 29 -2.41 -4.95 -9.83
C LYS A 29 -1.29 -5.53 -8.97
N PHE A 30 -1.44 -5.56 -7.65
CA PHE A 30 -0.42 -6.10 -6.76
C PHE A 30 -0.14 -7.60 -7.05
N LEU A 31 -1.18 -8.37 -7.38
CA LEU A 31 -1.05 -9.78 -7.75
C LEU A 31 -0.27 -10.01 -9.05
N THR A 32 -0.23 -9.02 -9.94
CA THR A 32 0.54 -9.09 -11.20
C THR A 32 2.03 -8.79 -11.03
N LEU A 33 2.43 -8.29 -9.86
CA LEU A 33 3.83 -7.97 -9.57
C LEU A 33 4.65 -9.24 -9.37
N SER A 34 5.92 -9.17 -9.76
CA SER A 34 6.91 -10.21 -9.45
C SER A 34 7.13 -10.36 -7.94
N VAL A 35 7.65 -11.51 -7.53
CA VAL A 35 7.99 -11.76 -6.12
C VAL A 35 8.99 -10.73 -5.59
N GLU A 36 9.94 -10.30 -6.41
CA GLU A 36 10.94 -9.30 -6.04
C GLU A 36 10.31 -7.92 -5.78
N GLU A 37 9.36 -7.49 -6.61
CA GLU A 37 8.62 -6.25 -6.41
C GLU A 37 7.73 -6.30 -5.16
N GLN A 38 7.08 -7.45 -4.90
CA GLN A 38 6.30 -7.64 -3.69
C GLN A 38 7.19 -7.64 -2.43
N ALA A 39 8.39 -8.23 -2.51
CA ALA A 39 9.37 -8.23 -1.43
C ALA A 39 9.95 -6.83 -1.16
N LEU A 40 10.15 -6.04 -2.22
CA LEU A 40 10.58 -4.65 -2.12
C LEU A 40 9.52 -3.79 -1.43
N PHE A 41 8.26 -3.88 -1.88
CA PHE A 41 7.11 -3.23 -1.23
C PHE A 41 7.08 -3.56 0.26
N ASN A 42 7.18 -4.85 0.59
CA ASN A 42 7.18 -5.35 1.95
C ASN A 42 8.30 -4.74 2.84
N THR A 43 9.51 -4.61 2.30
CA THR A 43 10.66 -4.05 3.03
C THR A 43 10.52 -2.55 3.22
N GLN A 44 10.17 -1.82 2.17
CA GLN A 44 10.03 -0.36 2.20
C GLN A 44 8.89 0.07 3.11
N THR A 45 7.70 -0.53 2.98
CA THR A 45 6.54 -0.15 3.79
C THR A 45 6.76 -0.42 5.27
N ARG A 46 7.43 -1.53 5.65
CA ARG A 46 7.77 -1.76 7.07
C ARG A 46 8.68 -0.70 7.64
N ARG A 47 9.71 -0.28 6.88
CA ARG A 47 10.64 0.77 7.33
C ARG A 47 9.90 2.10 7.53
N GLN A 48 9.05 2.50 6.58
CA GLN A 48 8.23 3.71 6.68
C GLN A 48 7.30 3.69 7.89
N ILE A 49 6.61 2.57 8.15
CA ILE A 49 5.74 2.45 9.33
C ILE A 49 6.56 2.60 10.61
N TYR A 50 7.74 1.96 10.67
CA TYR A 50 8.60 1.99 11.85
C TYR A 50 9.18 3.38 12.11
N GLU A 51 9.42 4.19 11.07
CA GLU A 51 9.90 5.57 11.22
C GLU A 51 8.98 6.43 12.11
N TYR A 52 7.66 6.24 12.07
CA TYR A 52 6.73 6.93 12.96
C TYR A 52 6.88 6.55 14.44
N SER A 53 7.49 5.40 14.74
CA SER A 53 7.75 4.92 16.10
C SER A 53 9.16 5.26 16.61
N LEU A 54 9.99 5.87 15.78
CA LEU A 54 11.35 6.31 16.12
C LEU A 54 11.41 7.78 16.57
N GLN A 55 10.30 8.52 16.44
CA GLN A 55 10.11 9.87 16.94
C GLN A 55 9.58 9.84 18.37
#